data_AF-A0A0Q5EHX3-F1
#
_entry.id   AF-A0A0Q5EHX3-F1
#
_cell.length_a   1.000
_cell.length_b   1.000
_cell.length_c   1.000
_cell.angle_alpha   90.00
_cell.angle_beta   90.00
_cell.angle_gamma   90.00
#
_symmetry.space_group_name_H-M   'P 1'
#
loop_
_entity.id
_entity.type
_entity.pdbx_description
1 polymer ?
#
loop_
_entity_poly.entity_id
_entity_poly.type
_entity_poly.pdbx_seq_one_letter_code
_entity_poly.pdbx_strand_id
1 'polypeptide(L)'
;MLTLQISDLNIQETNAHLIRKTDNAALYAALSGAAHVTDISAEVQCLMAPGYRLIQVNHRLHPNDDEFEIALINDLESSVAYYNKVLISTITDLSSRRAVQNLAWRSPSAQHAAVLRNVVQQVLFDYLLERYDVILSDNPKTGNGLFFWQRQISNAIAYGLRVYYLQGTSTQFQLIPTQKALNSLVDRLWSGAHTHQDHFTLISKAALPAEALGAFNLAATV
;
A
#
# COMPACT_ATOMS: atom_id res chain seq x y z
N MET A 1 -20.54 13.70 3.52
CA MET A 1 -19.77 13.11 4.63
C MET A 1 -18.77 12.18 3.96
N LEU A 2 -17.48 12.50 4.07
CA LEU A 2 -16.43 11.75 3.36
C LEU A 2 -16.51 10.28 3.78
N THR A 3 -16.87 9.43 2.83
CA THR A 3 -17.00 7.99 3.06
C THR A 3 -15.94 7.32 2.23
N LEU A 4 -14.94 6.76 2.91
CA LEU A 4 -13.90 5.95 2.32
C LEU A 4 -13.96 4.59 2.97
N GLN A 5 -14.30 3.55 2.19
CA GLN A 5 -14.20 2.19 2.69
C GLN A 5 -12.73 1.80 2.70
N ILE A 6 -12.18 1.66 3.91
CA ILE A 6 -10.85 1.15 4.15
C ILE A 6 -11.00 -0.20 4.85
N SER A 7 -10.23 -1.18 4.38
CA SER A 7 -10.19 -2.49 4.99
C SER A 7 -9.24 -2.50 6.19
N ASP A 8 -9.69 -3.06 7.31
CA ASP A 8 -8.85 -3.26 8.52
C ASP A 8 -8.04 -4.57 8.44
N LEU A 9 -7.90 -5.16 7.25
CA LEU A 9 -7.19 -6.42 7.06
C LEU A 9 -5.70 -6.28 7.39
N ASN A 10 -5.24 -7.07 8.36
CA ASN A 10 -3.80 -7.25 8.61
C ASN A 10 -3.22 -8.22 7.60
N ILE A 11 -2.77 -7.70 6.46
CA ILE A 11 -2.29 -8.52 5.35
C ILE A 11 -1.08 -9.41 5.71
N GLN A 12 -0.26 -9.00 6.68
CA GLN A 12 0.88 -9.80 7.12
C GLN A 12 0.42 -11.05 7.86
N GLU A 13 -0.60 -10.92 8.72
CA GLU A 13 -1.22 -12.06 9.40
C GLU A 13 -2.02 -12.91 8.41
N THR A 14 -2.85 -12.28 7.56
CA THR A 14 -3.65 -12.98 6.56
C THR A 14 -2.78 -13.82 5.62
N ASN A 15 -1.63 -13.27 5.20
CA ASN A 15 -0.72 -13.94 4.26
C ASN A 15 0.51 -14.58 4.93
N ALA A 16 0.53 -14.72 6.26
CA ALA A 16 1.63 -15.38 6.97
C ALA A 16 1.85 -16.83 6.48
N HIS A 17 0.77 -17.48 6.06
CA HIS A 17 0.78 -18.83 5.50
C HIS A 17 1.67 -18.94 4.24
N LEU A 18 1.85 -17.86 3.47
CA LEU A 18 2.71 -17.82 2.28
C LEU A 18 4.21 -18.00 2.57
N ILE A 19 4.62 -18.03 3.84
CA ILE A 19 5.97 -18.46 4.26
C ILE A 19 6.14 -19.97 4.01
N ARG A 20 5.06 -20.75 4.07
CA ARG A 20 5.10 -22.19 3.81
C ARG A 20 5.24 -22.42 2.30
N LYS A 21 6.27 -23.15 1.90
CA LYS A 21 6.58 -23.43 0.49
C LYS A 21 5.37 -23.98 -0.29
N THR A 22 4.60 -24.89 0.31
CA THR A 22 3.42 -25.49 -0.32
C THR A 22 2.36 -24.46 -0.64
N ASP A 23 2.02 -23.57 0.31
CA ASP A 23 1.02 -22.53 0.09
C ASP A 23 1.49 -21.50 -0.92
N ASN A 24 2.77 -21.13 -0.85
CA ASN A 24 3.39 -20.19 -1.77
C ASN A 24 3.35 -20.72 -3.21
N ALA A 25 3.70 -22.00 -3.41
CA ALA A 25 3.63 -22.66 -4.71
C ALA A 25 2.19 -22.81 -5.21
N ALA A 26 1.23 -23.06 -4.32
CA ALA A 26 -0.19 -23.09 -4.66
C ALA A 26 -0.68 -21.71 -5.12
N LEU A 27 -0.27 -20.62 -4.44
CA LEU A 27 -0.58 -19.26 -4.87
C LEU A 27 0.07 -18.95 -6.22
N TYR A 28 1.33 -19.34 -6.43
CA TYR A 28 2.00 -19.20 -7.73
C TYR A 28 1.19 -19.88 -8.86
N ALA A 29 0.76 -21.13 -8.67
CA ALA A 29 -0.02 -21.86 -9.66
C ALA A 29 -1.37 -21.17 -9.94
N ALA A 30 -2.04 -20.68 -8.90
CA ALA A 30 -3.30 -19.97 -9.03
C ALA A 30 -3.16 -18.63 -9.76
N LEU A 31 -2.07 -17.89 -9.52
CA LEU A 31 -1.80 -16.61 -10.18
C LEU A 31 -1.36 -16.79 -11.64
N SER A 32 -0.41 -17.69 -11.88
CA SER A 32 0.14 -17.95 -13.23
C SER A 32 -0.88 -18.58 -14.18
N GLY A 33 -1.84 -19.34 -13.65
CA GLY A 33 -2.92 -19.96 -14.42
C GLY A 33 -4.22 -19.13 -14.51
N ALA A 34 -4.25 -17.91 -13.98
CA ALA A 34 -5.46 -17.09 -14.01
C ALA A 34 -5.83 -16.62 -15.43
N ALA A 35 -7.12 -16.38 -15.68
CA ALA A 35 -7.60 -16.02 -17.02
C ALA A 35 -7.18 -14.61 -17.47
N HIS A 36 -7.01 -13.67 -16.52
CA HIS A 36 -6.77 -12.26 -16.78
C HIS A 36 -5.46 -11.80 -16.15
N VAL A 37 -4.35 -12.34 -16.66
CA VAL A 37 -2.99 -12.00 -16.24
C VAL A 37 -2.37 -11.03 -17.24
N THR A 38 -1.80 -9.94 -16.74
CA THR A 38 -1.01 -8.98 -17.52
C THR A 38 0.38 -8.87 -16.91
N ASP A 39 1.43 -8.95 -17.74
CA ASP A 39 2.79 -8.64 -17.29
C ASP A 39 2.96 -7.12 -17.27
N ILE A 40 3.22 -6.57 -16.08
CA ILE A 40 3.37 -5.12 -15.86
C ILE A 40 4.84 -4.73 -15.64
N SER A 41 5.79 -5.64 -15.83
CA SER A 41 7.22 -5.42 -15.53
C SER A 41 7.79 -4.20 -16.26
N ALA A 42 7.39 -4.00 -17.53
CA ALA A 42 7.81 -2.86 -18.34
C ALA A 42 7.19 -1.53 -17.86
N GLU A 43 5.94 -1.55 -17.43
CA GLU A 43 5.23 -0.35 -16.93
C GLU A 43 5.81 0.13 -15.60
N VAL A 44 6.25 -0.81 -14.75
CA VAL A 44 6.86 -0.52 -13.43
C VAL A 44 8.34 -0.14 -13.56
N GLN A 45 8.91 -0.12 -14.77
CA GLN A 45 10.31 0.22 -15.03
C GLN A 45 11.30 -0.56 -14.16
N CYS A 46 10.96 -1.80 -13.82
CA CYS A 46 11.74 -2.63 -12.91
C CYS A 46 12.52 -3.67 -13.72
N LEU A 47 13.85 -3.63 -13.63
CA LEU A 47 14.72 -4.64 -14.23
C LEU A 47 14.56 -5.94 -13.44
N MET A 48 13.87 -6.91 -14.04
CA MET A 48 13.68 -8.23 -13.43
C MET A 48 14.90 -9.11 -13.65
N ALA A 49 15.31 -9.81 -12.59
CA ALA A 49 16.25 -10.91 -12.74
C ALA A 49 15.62 -12.06 -13.55
N PRO A 50 16.41 -12.91 -14.23
CA PRO A 50 15.87 -14.04 -14.99
C PRO A 50 14.93 -14.90 -14.14
N GLY A 51 13.81 -15.29 -14.74
CA GLY A 51 12.77 -16.08 -14.07
C GLY A 51 11.74 -15.26 -13.29
N TYR A 52 11.99 -13.97 -13.03
CA TYR A 52 11.02 -13.11 -12.37
C TYR A 52 10.13 -12.38 -13.36
N ARG A 53 8.83 -12.32 -13.04
CA ARG A 53 7.85 -11.47 -13.73
C ARG A 53 6.95 -10.80 -12.72
N LEU A 54 6.68 -9.52 -12.96
CA LEU A 54 5.70 -8.77 -12.19
C LEU A 54 4.38 -8.76 -12.94
N ILE A 55 3.35 -9.35 -12.36
CA ILE A 55 2.06 -9.54 -13.00
C ILE A 55 0.97 -8.79 -12.24
N GLN A 56 -0.03 -8.31 -12.98
CA GLN A 56 -1.34 -7.96 -12.46
C GLN A 56 -2.34 -9.07 -12.82
N VAL A 57 -3.17 -9.45 -11.85
CA VAL A 57 -4.28 -10.38 -12.05
C VAL A 57 -5.58 -9.71 -11.66
N ASN A 58 -6.53 -9.64 -12.60
CA ASN A 58 -7.83 -9.03 -12.34
C ASN A 58 -8.87 -10.09 -11.98
N HIS A 59 -9.74 -9.77 -11.01
CA HIS A 59 -11.00 -10.50 -10.78
C HIS A 59 -10.88 -12.01 -10.45
N ARG A 60 -9.70 -12.48 -10.00
CA ARG A 60 -9.47 -13.91 -9.72
C ARG A 60 -10.19 -14.40 -8.46
N LEU A 61 -10.17 -13.59 -7.40
CA LEU A 61 -10.81 -13.93 -6.12
C LEU A 61 -12.29 -13.60 -6.12
N HIS A 62 -12.64 -12.39 -6.57
CA HIS A 62 -14.01 -11.87 -6.58
C HIS A 62 -14.32 -11.20 -7.91
N PRO A 63 -15.03 -11.89 -8.84
CA PRO A 63 -15.28 -11.36 -10.18
C PRO A 63 -16.08 -10.07 -10.27
N ASN A 64 -16.87 -9.77 -9.24
CA ASN A 64 -17.76 -8.61 -9.19
C ASN A 64 -17.22 -7.46 -8.33
N ASP A 65 -16.06 -7.65 -7.68
CA ASP A 65 -15.48 -6.65 -6.80
C ASP A 65 -14.45 -5.81 -7.56
N ASP A 66 -14.35 -4.55 -7.17
CA ASP A 66 -13.36 -3.59 -7.66
C ASP A 66 -11.99 -3.86 -6.99
N GLU A 67 -11.40 -5.01 -7.30
CA GLU A 67 -10.10 -5.42 -6.79
C GLU A 67 -9.24 -6.09 -7.86
N PHE A 68 -7.93 -6.03 -7.64
CA PHE A 68 -6.95 -6.78 -8.41
C PHE A 68 -5.76 -7.15 -7.55
N GLU A 69 -4.92 -8.03 -8.07
CA GLU A 69 -3.73 -8.53 -7.40
C GLU A 69 -2.50 -8.12 -8.20
N ILE A 70 -1.44 -7.67 -7.53
CA ILE A 70 -0.11 -7.54 -8.12
C ILE A 70 0.81 -8.56 -7.46
N ALA A 71 1.52 -9.35 -8.25
CA ALA A 71 2.45 -10.33 -7.74
C ALA A 71 3.79 -10.32 -8.49
N LEU A 72 4.88 -10.41 -7.73
CA LEU A 72 6.19 -10.75 -8.29
C LEU A 72 6.35 -12.26 -8.16
N ILE A 73 6.30 -12.96 -9.29
CA ILE A 73 6.43 -14.42 -9.36
C ILE A 73 7.81 -14.81 -9.89
N ASN A 74 8.30 -15.97 -9.46
CA ASN A 74 9.50 -16.61 -9.98
C ASN A 74 9.11 -17.93 -10.65
N ASP A 75 9.14 -17.96 -11.98
CA ASP A 75 8.74 -19.12 -12.78
C ASP A 75 9.72 -20.30 -12.65
N LEU A 76 11.00 -20.03 -12.35
CA LEU A 76 12.02 -21.08 -12.19
C LEU A 76 11.79 -21.90 -10.92
N GLU A 77 11.31 -21.25 -9.86
CA GLU A 77 11.06 -21.87 -8.57
C GLU A 77 9.58 -22.18 -8.32
N SER A 78 8.70 -21.73 -9.21
CA SER A 78 7.25 -21.76 -9.02
C SER A 78 6.84 -21.14 -7.68
N SER A 79 7.34 -19.92 -7.42
CA SER A 79 7.17 -19.22 -6.14
C SER A 79 6.71 -17.77 -6.30
N VAL A 80 6.13 -17.21 -5.24
CA VAL A 80 5.70 -15.82 -5.13
C VAL A 80 6.61 -15.09 -4.15
N ALA A 81 7.31 -14.07 -4.65
CA ALA A 81 8.24 -13.25 -3.87
C ALA A 81 7.56 -12.03 -3.24
N TYR A 82 6.61 -11.43 -3.95
CA TYR A 82 5.80 -10.28 -3.51
C TYR A 82 4.36 -10.51 -3.92
N TYR A 83 3.43 -10.15 -3.05
CA TYR A 83 2.00 -10.25 -3.31
C TYR A 83 1.30 -9.04 -2.72
N ASN A 84 0.48 -8.36 -3.51
CA ASN A 84 -0.27 -7.19 -3.10
C ASN A 84 -1.71 -7.33 -3.54
N LYS A 85 -2.62 -7.34 -2.56
CA LYS A 85 -4.06 -7.26 -2.84
C LYS A 85 -4.43 -5.78 -2.89
N VAL A 86 -4.93 -5.33 -4.05
CA VAL A 86 -5.28 -3.94 -4.28
C VAL A 86 -6.79 -3.80 -4.29
N LEU A 87 -7.32 -3.15 -3.25
CA LEU A 87 -8.75 -2.84 -3.13
C LEU A 87 -8.98 -1.44 -3.68
N ILE A 88 -9.87 -1.28 -4.65
CA ILE A 88 -10.20 0.02 -5.22
C ILE A 88 -11.45 0.55 -4.52
N SER A 89 -11.34 1.74 -3.93
CA SER A 89 -12.43 2.46 -3.30
C SER A 89 -12.62 3.81 -3.99
N THR A 90 -13.86 4.24 -4.17
CA THR A 90 -14.14 5.62 -4.55
C THR A 90 -14.15 6.49 -3.31
N ILE A 91 -13.44 7.63 -3.34
CA ILE A 91 -13.60 8.61 -2.27
C ILE A 91 -14.80 9.52 -2.61
N THR A 92 -15.96 9.19 -2.03
CA THR A 92 -17.19 9.96 -2.20
C THR A 92 -16.98 11.39 -1.66
N ASP A 93 -17.54 12.40 -2.33
CA ASP A 93 -17.35 13.84 -2.11
C ASP A 93 -16.00 14.42 -2.56
N LEU A 94 -15.04 13.59 -3.00
CA LEU A 94 -13.73 14.00 -3.55
C LEU A 94 -13.65 13.81 -5.07
N SER A 95 -14.56 14.44 -5.82
CA SER A 95 -14.65 14.33 -7.29
C SER A 95 -14.73 12.89 -7.84
N SER A 96 -15.13 11.93 -7.00
CA SER A 96 -15.12 10.49 -7.31
C SER A 96 -13.74 9.95 -7.71
N ARG A 97 -12.66 10.51 -7.15
CA ARG A 97 -11.30 9.97 -7.35
C ARG A 97 -11.24 8.53 -6.85
N ARG A 98 -10.61 7.68 -7.65
CA ARG A 98 -10.35 6.29 -7.29
C ARG A 98 -9.11 6.25 -6.42
N ALA A 99 -9.26 5.68 -5.24
CA ALA A 99 -8.16 5.41 -4.33
C ALA A 99 -7.97 3.91 -4.20
N VAL A 100 -6.74 3.48 -3.96
CA VAL A 100 -6.42 2.08 -3.75
C VAL A 100 -5.77 1.85 -2.41
N GLN A 101 -6.20 0.82 -1.70
CA GLN A 101 -5.50 0.35 -0.51
C GLN A 101 -4.42 -0.65 -0.92
N ASN A 102 -3.18 -0.37 -0.52
CA ASN A 102 -2.02 -1.22 -0.81
C ASN A 102 -1.81 -2.23 0.34
N LEU A 103 -2.22 -3.48 0.12
CA LEU A 103 -2.07 -4.57 1.08
C LEU A 103 -0.96 -5.52 0.62
N ALA A 104 0.27 -5.13 0.87
CA ALA A 104 1.46 -5.86 0.43
C ALA A 104 2.00 -6.87 1.46
N TRP A 105 2.25 -8.09 0.99
CA TRP A 105 3.07 -9.13 1.60
C TRP A 105 4.38 -9.32 0.82
N ARG A 106 5.46 -9.69 1.54
CA ARG A 106 6.81 -9.88 0.99
C ARG A 106 7.40 -11.16 1.55
N SER A 107 8.03 -11.95 0.69
CA SER A 107 8.73 -13.15 1.13
C SER A 107 9.91 -12.79 2.04
N PRO A 108 10.09 -13.49 3.18
CA PRO A 108 11.25 -13.29 4.05
C PRO A 108 12.52 -13.97 3.51
N SER A 109 12.43 -14.74 2.42
CA SER A 109 13.58 -15.48 1.88
C SER A 109 14.64 -14.53 1.31
N ALA A 110 15.88 -14.70 1.77
CA ALA A 110 17.02 -13.88 1.35
C ALA A 110 17.28 -13.94 -0.17
N GLN A 111 16.87 -15.03 -0.83
CA GLN A 111 17.02 -15.19 -2.29
C GLN A 111 16.26 -14.12 -3.09
N HIS A 112 15.16 -13.60 -2.54
CA HIS A 112 14.35 -12.57 -3.19
C HIS A 112 14.77 -11.15 -2.78
N ALA A 113 15.70 -10.98 -1.85
CA ALA A 113 16.01 -9.68 -1.25
C ALA A 113 16.46 -8.63 -2.30
N ALA A 114 17.19 -9.04 -3.33
CA ALA A 114 17.65 -8.15 -4.39
C ALA A 114 16.47 -7.60 -5.21
N VAL A 115 15.59 -8.49 -5.72
CA VAL A 115 14.43 -8.10 -6.53
C VAL A 115 13.37 -7.37 -5.70
N LEU A 116 13.21 -7.72 -4.43
CA LEU A 116 12.23 -7.08 -3.53
C LEU A 116 12.61 -5.67 -3.11
N ARG A 117 13.90 -5.31 -3.14
CA ARG A 117 14.40 -4.01 -2.67
C ARG A 117 13.68 -2.84 -3.36
N ASN A 118 13.44 -2.95 -4.66
CA ASN A 118 12.88 -1.87 -5.46
C ASN A 118 11.41 -2.10 -5.82
N VAL A 119 10.98 -3.35 -6.01
CA VAL A 119 9.64 -3.66 -6.57
C VAL A 119 8.50 -3.02 -5.78
N VAL A 120 8.61 -2.97 -4.45
CA VAL A 120 7.53 -2.45 -3.60
C VAL A 120 7.35 -0.94 -3.81
N GLN A 121 8.47 -0.22 -3.91
CA GLN A 121 8.46 1.21 -4.16
C GLN A 121 8.00 1.50 -5.59
N GLN A 122 8.49 0.75 -6.57
CA GLN A 122 8.13 0.98 -7.98
C GLN A 122 6.66 0.65 -8.24
N VAL A 123 6.13 -0.44 -7.67
CA VAL A 123 4.69 -0.74 -7.73
C VAL A 123 3.88 0.42 -7.11
N LEU A 124 4.31 0.96 -5.98
CA LEU A 124 3.60 2.07 -5.34
C LEU A 124 3.64 3.36 -6.18
N PHE A 125 4.83 3.81 -6.56
CA PHE A 125 5.04 5.13 -7.16
C PHE A 125 4.90 5.15 -8.68
N ASP A 126 5.40 4.12 -9.37
CA ASP A 126 5.47 4.07 -10.83
C ASP A 126 4.25 3.37 -11.44
N TYR A 127 3.52 2.57 -10.66
CA TYR A 127 2.33 1.86 -11.12
C TYR A 127 1.03 2.39 -10.50
N LEU A 128 0.89 2.31 -9.18
CA LEU A 128 -0.37 2.64 -8.52
C LEU A 128 -0.64 4.14 -8.51
N LEU A 129 0.34 4.96 -8.12
CA LEU A 129 0.19 6.42 -8.06
C LEU A 129 0.04 7.10 -9.42
N GLU A 130 0.40 6.42 -10.51
CA GLU A 130 0.09 6.89 -11.87
C GLU A 130 -1.39 6.77 -12.23
N ARG A 131 -2.13 5.90 -11.52
CA ARG A 131 -3.52 5.51 -11.87
C ARG A 131 -4.54 5.87 -10.79
N TYR A 132 -4.09 5.94 -9.54
CA TYR A 132 -4.94 6.05 -8.36
C TYR A 132 -4.31 6.94 -7.31
N ASP A 133 -5.14 7.55 -6.46
CA ASP A 133 -4.66 7.96 -5.14
C ASP A 133 -4.36 6.69 -4.32
N VAL A 134 -3.36 6.70 -3.43
CA VAL A 134 -2.99 5.50 -2.67
C VAL A 134 -3.20 5.69 -1.18
N ILE A 135 -3.95 4.78 -0.59
CA ILE A 135 -4.15 4.67 0.85
C ILE A 135 -3.12 3.67 1.38
N LEU A 136 -2.27 4.16 2.27
CA LEU A 136 -1.39 3.36 3.10
C LEU A 136 -2.01 3.24 4.49
N SER A 137 -2.25 2.01 4.91
CA SER A 137 -2.62 1.67 6.28
C SER A 137 -1.41 1.05 6.97
N ASP A 138 -1.12 1.48 8.19
CA ASP A 138 -0.24 0.72 9.08
C ASP A 138 -1.07 0.11 10.22
N ASN A 139 -0.73 -1.13 10.58
CA ASN A 139 -1.14 -1.72 11.84
C ASN A 139 0.08 -1.76 12.76
N PRO A 140 0.13 -0.90 13.79
CA PRO A 140 1.27 -0.78 14.72
C PRO A 140 1.68 -2.11 15.37
N LYS A 141 0.80 -3.12 15.37
CA LYS A 141 1.03 -4.43 16.00
C LYS A 141 2.12 -5.27 15.33
N THR A 142 2.51 -4.97 14.08
CA THR A 142 3.46 -5.83 13.33
C THR A 142 4.92 -5.38 13.39
N GLY A 143 5.24 -4.25 14.03
CA GLY A 143 6.61 -3.76 14.30
C GLY A 143 7.44 -3.32 13.08
N ASN A 144 7.32 -4.02 11.95
CA ASN A 144 7.94 -3.70 10.66
C ASN A 144 7.09 -2.72 9.83
N GLY A 145 5.81 -2.57 10.18
CA GLY A 145 4.85 -1.71 9.49
C GLY A 145 5.18 -0.23 9.59
N LEU A 146 5.54 0.25 10.79
CA LEU A 146 5.85 1.66 11.04
C LEU A 146 7.01 2.18 10.17
N PHE A 147 8.14 1.48 10.17
CA PHE A 147 9.30 1.91 9.40
C PHE A 147 9.02 1.90 7.90
N PHE A 148 8.21 0.94 7.44
CA PHE A 148 7.79 0.89 6.05
C PHE A 148 6.87 2.07 5.71
N TRP A 149 5.83 2.29 6.52
CA TRP A 149 4.86 3.37 6.38
C TRP A 149 5.52 4.75 6.38
N GLN A 150 6.35 5.04 7.38
CA GLN A 150 7.08 6.29 7.49
C GLN A 150 8.02 6.50 6.29
N ARG A 151 8.69 5.43 5.83
CA ARG A 151 9.56 5.50 4.65
C ARG A 151 8.78 5.84 3.38
N GLN A 152 7.63 5.22 3.15
CA GLN A 152 6.83 5.53 1.95
C GLN A 152 6.31 6.97 1.97
N ILE A 153 5.89 7.48 3.13
CA ILE A 153 5.46 8.89 3.24
C ILE A 153 6.64 9.84 3.04
N SER A 154 7.79 9.54 3.62
CA SER A 154 9.02 10.32 3.42
C SER A 154 9.40 10.40 1.93
N ASN A 155 9.36 9.26 1.22
CA ASN A 155 9.59 9.21 -0.22
C ASN A 155 8.55 10.05 -0.99
N ALA A 156 7.26 9.96 -0.64
CA ALA A 156 6.21 10.73 -1.28
C ALA A 156 6.42 12.24 -1.12
N ILE A 157 6.81 12.70 0.08
CA ILE A 157 7.16 14.10 0.34
C ILE A 157 8.37 14.51 -0.51
N ALA A 158 9.41 13.66 -0.58
CA ALA A 158 10.60 13.93 -1.39
C ALA A 158 10.31 14.02 -2.89
N TYR A 159 9.33 13.26 -3.39
CA TYR A 159 8.83 13.35 -4.76
C TYR A 159 7.86 14.51 -5.00
N GLY A 160 7.59 15.36 -3.99
CA GLY A 160 6.68 16.49 -4.12
C GLY A 160 5.20 16.11 -4.21
N LEU A 161 4.85 14.88 -3.83
CA LEU A 161 3.47 14.41 -3.80
C LEU A 161 2.73 15.00 -2.58
N ARG A 162 1.40 15.03 -2.67
CA ARG A 162 0.56 15.46 -1.55
C ARG A 162 0.30 14.27 -0.65
N VAL A 163 0.63 14.42 0.63
CA VAL A 163 0.37 13.40 1.64
C VAL A 163 -0.61 13.93 2.67
N TYR A 164 -1.64 13.14 2.96
CA TYR A 164 -2.66 13.47 3.92
C TYR A 164 -2.81 12.36 4.94
N TYR A 165 -2.94 12.73 6.21
CA TYR A 165 -3.23 11.83 7.31
C TYR A 165 -4.72 11.85 7.63
N LEU A 166 -5.28 10.67 7.87
CA LEU A 166 -6.64 10.47 8.35
C LEU A 166 -6.59 9.74 9.69
N GLN A 167 -7.09 10.40 10.73
CA GLN A 167 -7.13 9.85 12.08
C GLN A 167 -8.42 9.07 12.30
N GLY A 168 -8.36 7.74 12.37
CA GLY A 168 -9.49 6.87 12.77
C GLY A 168 -10.82 7.24 12.10
N THR A 169 -11.83 7.60 12.91
CA THR A 169 -13.18 7.98 12.47
C THR A 169 -13.32 9.41 11.94
N SER A 170 -12.22 10.16 11.79
CA SER A 170 -12.24 11.50 11.21
C SER A 170 -12.76 11.45 9.77
N THR A 171 -13.49 12.50 9.38
CA THR A 171 -13.93 12.72 7.99
C THR A 171 -13.05 13.74 7.26
N GLN A 172 -12.06 14.30 7.95
CA GLN A 172 -11.18 15.36 7.45
C GLN A 172 -9.73 14.89 7.36
N PHE A 173 -9.12 15.22 6.23
CA PHE A 173 -7.73 14.96 5.93
C PHE A 173 -6.82 16.07 6.47
N GLN A 174 -5.70 15.67 7.06
CA GLN A 174 -4.66 16.58 7.56
C GLN A 174 -3.45 16.52 6.64
N LEU A 175 -3.12 17.61 5.97
CA LEU A 175 -1.94 17.67 5.09
C LEU A 175 -0.64 17.47 5.90
N ILE A 176 0.25 16.60 5.42
CA ILE A 176 1.62 16.47 5.90
C ILE A 176 2.54 17.15 4.87
N PRO A 177 2.88 18.44 5.04
CA PRO A 177 3.56 19.20 3.99
C PRO A 177 5.07 18.96 3.92
N THR A 178 5.69 18.44 4.98
CA THR A 178 7.16 18.37 5.10
C THR A 178 7.61 17.16 5.89
N GLN A 179 8.88 16.77 5.72
CA GLN A 179 9.51 15.74 6.55
C GLN A 179 9.48 16.09 8.04
N LYS A 180 9.60 17.39 8.38
CA LYS A 180 9.47 17.85 9.78
C LYS A 180 8.07 17.57 10.34
N ALA A 181 7.03 17.84 9.56
CA ALA A 181 5.65 17.54 9.96
C ALA A 181 5.41 16.02 10.11
N LEU A 182 6.00 15.19 9.23
CA LEU A 182 5.97 13.74 9.37
C LEU A 182 6.64 13.28 10.66
N ASN A 183 7.84 13.78 10.95
CA ASN A 183 8.56 13.41 12.18
C ASN A 183 7.75 13.78 13.42
N SER A 184 7.17 14.98 13.49
CA SER A 184 6.31 15.38 14.61
C SER A 184 5.02 14.55 14.72
N LEU A 185 4.48 14.08 13.58
CA LEU A 185 3.34 13.15 13.60
C LEU A 185 3.75 11.80 14.17
N VAL A 186 4.91 11.26 13.75
CA VAL A 186 5.46 10.00 14.26
C VAL A 186 5.79 10.12 15.75
N ASP A 187 6.42 11.20 16.20
CA ASP A 187 6.72 11.38 17.62
C ASP A 187 5.41 11.32 18.45
N ARG A 188 4.35 12.00 18.01
CA ARG A 188 3.06 12.04 18.70
C ARG A 188 2.34 10.69 18.74
N LEU A 189 2.25 10.03 17.59
CA LEU A 189 1.53 8.77 17.47
C LEU A 189 2.22 7.65 18.28
N TRP A 190 3.54 7.77 18.49
CA TRP A 190 4.36 6.78 19.20
C TRP A 190 4.87 7.23 20.59
N SER A 191 4.43 8.38 21.14
CA SER A 191 4.81 8.88 22.48
C SER A 191 3.89 8.49 23.64
N GLY A 192 2.81 7.73 23.42
CA GLY A 192 1.99 7.11 24.49
C GLY A 192 0.47 7.34 24.38
N ALA A 193 -0.30 6.31 24.76
CA ALA A 193 -1.78 6.19 24.80
C ALA A 193 -2.55 6.01 23.47
N HIS A 194 -1.96 6.26 22.29
CA HIS A 194 -2.64 6.06 20.99
C HIS A 194 -2.38 4.71 20.32
N THR A 195 -1.88 3.72 21.05
CA THR A 195 -1.37 2.42 20.57
C THR A 195 -2.41 1.46 19.94
N HIS A 196 -3.63 1.92 19.65
CA HIS A 196 -4.74 1.03 19.26
C HIS A 196 -5.60 1.53 18.09
N GLN A 197 -5.29 2.66 17.48
CA GLN A 197 -6.06 3.16 16.33
C GLN A 197 -5.31 2.92 15.02
N ASP A 198 -6.03 2.48 14.00
CA ASP A 198 -5.48 2.35 12.65
C ASP A 198 -5.15 3.74 12.09
N HIS A 199 -3.99 3.83 11.47
CA HIS A 199 -3.45 5.06 10.91
C HIS A 199 -3.48 4.96 9.40
N PHE A 200 -4.24 5.86 8.77
CA PHE A 200 -4.39 5.90 7.33
C PHE A 200 -3.74 7.15 6.76
N THR A 201 -3.02 6.97 5.66
CA THR A 201 -2.46 8.08 4.88
C THR A 201 -2.84 7.95 3.43
N LEU A 202 -3.30 9.04 2.85
CA LEU A 202 -3.56 9.18 1.43
C LEU A 202 -2.37 9.88 0.79
N ILE A 203 -1.79 9.26 -0.23
CA ILE A 203 -0.81 9.87 -1.12
C ILE A 203 -1.52 10.17 -2.45
N SER A 204 -1.39 11.40 -2.92
CA SER A 204 -2.01 11.85 -4.17
C SER A 204 -1.05 12.74 -4.98
N LYS A 205 -1.17 12.66 -6.30
CA LYS A 205 -0.53 13.61 -7.22
C LYS A 205 -1.25 14.95 -7.24
N ALA A 206 -2.54 14.98 -6.94
CA ALA A 206 -3.37 16.16 -7.00
C ALA A 206 -3.72 16.66 -5.60
N ALA A 207 -3.92 17.98 -5.45
CA ALA A 207 -4.45 18.51 -4.22
C ALA A 207 -5.88 17.97 -3.97
N LEU A 208 -6.19 17.65 -2.72
CA LEU A 208 -7.56 17.53 -2.26
C LEU A 208 -8.23 18.92 -2.22
N PRO A 209 -9.54 19.01 -2.51
CA PRO A 209 -10.34 20.22 -2.37
C PRO A 209 -10.39 20.67 -0.90
N ALA A 210 -10.57 21.98 -0.68
CA ALA A 210 -10.43 22.60 0.62
C ALA A 210 -11.44 22.08 1.66
N GLU A 211 -12.63 21.67 1.21
CA GLU A 211 -13.72 21.16 2.04
C GLU A 211 -13.40 19.80 2.67
N ALA A 212 -12.46 19.05 2.08
CA ALA A 212 -11.99 17.78 2.60
C ALA A 212 -10.83 17.91 3.61
N LEU A 213 -10.30 19.14 3.79
CA LEU A 213 -9.15 19.40 4.64
C LEU A 213 -9.57 19.90 6.02
N GLY A 214 -9.01 19.29 7.05
CA GLY A 214 -9.07 19.81 8.42
C GLY A 214 -7.87 20.71 8.71
N ALA A 215 -7.97 21.53 9.75
CA ALA A 215 -6.82 22.28 10.25
C ALA A 215 -5.73 21.30 10.73
N PHE A 216 -4.48 21.51 10.28
CA PHE A 216 -3.34 20.78 10.80
C PHE A 216 -2.98 21.33 12.20
N ASN A 217 -3.66 20.84 13.23
CA ASN A 217 -3.39 21.25 14.59
C ASN A 217 -2.22 20.43 15.17
N LEU A 218 -1.09 21.10 15.35
CA LEU A 218 0.05 20.64 16.16
C LEU A 218 -0.17 20.84 17.67
N ALA A 219 -1.33 21.36 18.08
CA ALA A 219 -1.61 21.72 19.47
C ALA A 219 -2.73 20.84 20.07
N ALA A 220 -2.31 19.85 20.86
CA ALA A 220 -2.99 19.22 22.00
C ALA A 220 -2.11 18.00 22.40
N THR A 221 -1.51 17.85 23.57
CA THR A 221 -1.54 18.57 24.85
C THR A 221 -0.24 18.22 25.59
N VAL A 222 0.25 19.12 26.44
CA VAL A 222 1.28 18.86 27.46
C VAL A 222 0.86 17.70 28.36
#